data_AF-A0A9D4PCD9-F1
#
_entry.id   AF-A0A9D4PCD9-F1
#
_cell.length_a   1.000
_cell.length_b   1.000
_cell.length_c   1.000
_cell.angle_alpha   90.00
_cell.angle_beta   90.00
_cell.angle_gamma   90.00
#
_symmetry.space_group_name_H-M   'P 1'
#
loop_
_entity.id
_entity.type
_entity.pdbx_description
1 polymer ?
#
loop_
_entity_poly.entity_id
_entity_poly.type
_entity_poly.pdbx_seq_one_letter_code
_entity_poly.pdbx_strand_id
1 'polypeptide(L)'
;MDYDSSEEEEILTVLMCSAIVSALAERKPSKKNRWWWVRPSLRSRDVAGHASRLLPDLRSHDEEYFRDFLRMPPRTFDTLLELLRPAISKQDTNYRPAISAHDRLAMTIR
;
A
#
# COMPACT_ATOMS: atom_id res chain seq x y z
N MET A 1 16.97 39.88 53.32
CA MET A 1 16.89 38.41 53.50
C MET A 1 15.86 37.98 52.47
N ASP A 2 16.28 37.99 51.21
CA ASP A 2 15.41 37.97 50.03
C ASP A 2 15.66 36.71 49.20
N TYR A 3 16.03 35.64 49.88
CA TYR A 3 16.58 34.41 49.30
C TYR A 3 15.50 33.37 48.96
N ASP A 4 14.26 33.54 49.42
CA ASP A 4 13.20 32.53 49.32
C ASP A 4 12.36 32.63 48.03
N SER A 5 12.23 33.84 47.46
CA SER A 5 11.35 34.07 46.30
C SER A 5 11.91 33.53 44.98
N SER A 6 13.23 33.41 44.84
CA SER A 6 13.88 32.92 43.60
C SER A 6 13.80 31.40 43.48
N GLU A 7 13.95 30.69 44.60
CA GLU A 7 13.86 29.22 44.61
C GLU A 7 12.42 28.76 44.35
N GLU A 8 11.41 29.48 44.85
CA GLU A 8 10.00 29.21 44.52
C GLU A 8 9.69 29.43 43.03
N GLU A 9 10.22 30.49 42.41
CA GLU A 9 10.06 30.73 40.98
C GLU A 9 10.75 29.64 40.13
N GLU A 10 11.95 29.20 40.51
CA GLU A 10 12.65 28.10 39.84
C GLU A 10 11.86 26.79 39.92
N ILE A 11 11.33 26.45 41.10
CA ILE A 11 10.49 25.25 41.29
C ILE A 11 9.22 25.34 40.43
N LEU A 12 8.57 26.50 40.40
CA LEU A 12 7.39 26.75 39.56
C LEU A 12 7.71 26.58 38.08
N THR A 13 8.85 27.08 37.60
CA THR A 13 9.25 26.93 36.19
C THR A 13 9.53 25.48 35.82
N VAL A 14 10.19 24.70 36.70
CA VAL A 14 10.46 23.28 36.47
C VAL A 14 9.17 22.47 36.43
N LEU A 15 8.24 22.73 37.36
CA LEU A 15 6.92 22.08 37.39
C LEU A 15 6.13 22.40 36.11
N MET A 16 6.08 23.67 35.70
CA MET A 16 5.42 24.09 34.47
C MET A 16 6.03 23.46 33.22
N CYS A 17 7.36 23.43 33.12
CA CYS A 17 8.08 22.76 32.04
C CYS A 17 7.77 21.26 31.99
N SER A 18 7.76 20.58 33.14
CA SER A 18 7.46 19.14 33.22
C SER A 18 6.02 18.83 32.80
N ALA A 19 5.05 19.68 33.18
CA ALA A 19 3.65 19.55 32.80
C ALA A 19 3.41 19.79 31.30
N ILE A 20 4.16 20.73 30.69
CA ILE A 20 4.10 20.97 29.24
C ILE A 20 4.68 19.77 28.49
N VAL A 21 5.83 19.24 28.92
CA VAL A 21 6.48 18.09 28.28
C VAL A 21 5.60 16.83 28.35
N SER A 22 4.96 16.55 29.49
CA SER A 22 4.05 15.41 29.63
C SER A 22 2.80 15.56 28.75
N ALA A 23 2.20 16.76 28.70
CA ALA A 23 1.05 17.04 27.84
C ALA A 23 1.37 16.92 26.34
N LEU A 24 2.61 17.20 25.92
CA LEU A 24 3.06 17.01 24.55
C LEU A 24 3.35 15.53 24.23
N ALA A 25 3.86 14.76 25.20
CA ALA A 25 4.16 13.34 25.05
C ALA A 25 2.90 12.46 24.90
N GLU A 26 1.76 12.89 25.45
CA GLU A 26 0.48 12.17 25.35
C GLU A 26 -0.20 12.26 23.98
N ARG A 27 0.33 13.08 23.06
CA ARG A 27 -0.18 13.19 21.68
C ARG A 27 0.18 11.95 20.87
N LYS A 28 -0.49 10.83 21.14
CA LYS A 28 -0.46 9.66 20.25
C LYS A 28 -0.97 10.12 18.88
N PRO A 29 -0.23 9.87 17.78
CA PRO A 29 -0.74 10.19 16.46
C PRO A 29 -2.07 9.46 16.28
N SER A 30 -3.14 10.24 16.04
CA SER A 30 -4.43 9.69 15.66
C SER A 30 -4.21 8.75 14.48
N LYS A 31 -4.43 7.45 14.68
CA LYS A 31 -4.39 6.48 13.60
C LYS A 31 -5.49 6.91 12.64
N LYS A 32 -5.12 7.45 11.47
CA LYS A 32 -6.09 7.81 10.43
C LYS A 32 -6.97 6.59 10.20
N ASN A 33 -8.25 6.72 10.55
CA ASN A 33 -9.24 5.68 10.27
C ASN A 33 -9.28 5.52 8.76
N ARG A 34 -8.72 4.40 8.29
CA ARG A 34 -8.72 4.06 6.87
C ARG A 34 -10.16 3.67 6.55
N TRP A 35 -10.93 4.61 5.97
CA TRP A 35 -12.34 4.38 5.64
C TRP A 35 -12.53 3.08 4.82
N TRP A 36 -11.55 2.74 3.96
CA TRP A 36 -11.62 1.55 3.11
C TRP A 36 -10.32 0.76 3.16
N TRP A 37 -10.39 -0.52 3.55
CA TRP A 37 -9.28 -1.48 3.40
C TRP A 37 -9.07 -1.86 1.93
N VAL A 38 -10.17 -2.06 1.19
CA VAL A 38 -10.22 -2.26 -0.26
C VAL A 38 -11.30 -1.34 -0.80
N ARG A 39 -10.98 -0.56 -1.84
CA ARG A 39 -11.96 0.32 -2.50
C ARG A 39 -13.06 -0.52 -3.18
N PRO A 40 -14.33 -0.07 -3.20
CA PRO A 40 -15.41 -0.81 -3.86
C PRO A 40 -15.10 -1.19 -5.31
N SER A 41 -14.46 -0.29 -6.08
CA SER A 41 -14.03 -0.53 -7.46
C SER A 41 -13.00 -1.66 -7.60
N LEU A 42 -12.23 -1.96 -6.56
CA LEU A 42 -11.21 -3.01 -6.54
C LEU A 42 -11.74 -4.35 -6.04
N ARG A 43 -12.99 -4.40 -5.54
CA ARG A 43 -13.61 -5.66 -5.09
C ARG A 43 -13.89 -6.59 -6.26
N SER A 44 -14.27 -6.03 -7.41
CA SER A 44 -14.58 -6.79 -8.62
C SER A 44 -13.36 -6.96 -9.55
N ARG A 45 -12.13 -6.79 -9.05
CA ARG A 45 -10.93 -6.83 -9.91
C ARG A 45 -10.77 -8.15 -10.65
N ASP A 46 -11.25 -9.25 -10.08
CA ASP A 46 -11.05 -10.56 -10.72
C ASP A 46 -11.94 -10.70 -11.97
N VAL A 47 -12.98 -9.86 -12.10
CA VAL A 47 -13.92 -9.84 -13.25
C VAL A 47 -13.74 -8.60 -14.13
N ALA A 48 -13.51 -7.45 -13.50
CA ALA A 48 -13.41 -6.13 -14.14
C ALA A 48 -11.99 -5.54 -14.09
N GLY A 49 -11.01 -6.33 -13.65
CA GLY A 49 -9.62 -5.91 -13.57
C GLY A 49 -9.05 -5.69 -14.96
N HIS A 50 -8.19 -4.67 -15.05
CA HIS A 50 -7.57 -4.29 -16.32
C HIS A 50 -6.80 -5.47 -16.91
N ALA A 51 -5.89 -6.10 -16.16
CA ALA A 51 -5.13 -7.24 -16.66
C ALA A 51 -6.01 -8.48 -16.90
N SER A 52 -6.89 -8.78 -15.96
CA SER A 52 -7.71 -10.00 -15.93
C SER A 52 -8.77 -10.05 -17.04
N ARG A 53 -9.26 -8.88 -17.48
CA ARG A 53 -10.23 -8.76 -18.57
C ARG A 53 -9.58 -8.39 -19.90
N LEU A 54 -8.73 -7.37 -19.93
CA LEU A 54 -8.19 -6.85 -21.19
C LEU A 54 -7.21 -7.84 -21.83
N LEU A 55 -6.29 -8.44 -21.06
CA LEU A 55 -5.24 -9.26 -21.67
C LEU A 55 -5.79 -10.52 -22.38
N PRO A 56 -6.78 -11.26 -21.84
CA PRO A 56 -7.42 -12.34 -22.59
C PRO A 56 -8.12 -11.86 -23.87
N ASP A 57 -8.80 -10.72 -23.83
CA ASP A 57 -9.48 -10.14 -24.99
C ASP A 57 -8.47 -9.77 -26.08
N LEU A 58 -7.36 -9.13 -25.70
CA LEU A 58 -6.28 -8.77 -26.62
C LEU A 58 -5.57 -10.01 -27.19
N ARG A 59 -5.29 -11.03 -26.37
CA ARG A 59 -4.69 -12.28 -26.86
C ARG A 59 -5.53 -12.97 -27.93
N SER A 60 -6.85 -12.85 -27.86
CA SER A 60 -7.78 -13.55 -28.76
C SER A 60 -8.14 -12.75 -29.99
N HIS A 61 -8.23 -11.42 -29.89
CA HIS A 61 -8.73 -10.57 -30.96
C HIS A 61 -7.69 -9.61 -31.54
N ASP A 62 -6.63 -9.25 -30.80
CA ASP A 62 -5.67 -8.22 -31.19
C ASP A 62 -4.28 -8.40 -30.55
N GLU A 63 -3.48 -9.28 -31.15
CA GLU A 63 -2.11 -9.57 -30.69
C GLU A 63 -1.15 -8.39 -30.92
N GLU A 64 -1.41 -7.54 -31.92
CA GLU A 64 -0.61 -6.35 -32.20
C GLU A 64 -0.76 -5.34 -31.05
N TYR A 65 -2.00 -5.05 -30.66
CA TYR A 65 -2.25 -4.17 -29.52
C TYR A 65 -1.80 -4.81 -28.19
N PHE A 66 -1.88 -6.14 -28.04
CA PHE A 66 -1.27 -6.82 -26.89
C PHE A 66 0.24 -6.51 -26.79
N ARG A 67 0.94 -6.62 -27.92
CA ARG A 67 2.38 -6.35 -28.00
C ARG A 67 2.67 -4.88 -27.71
N ASP A 68 1.87 -3.94 -28.18
CA ASP A 68 2.04 -2.52 -27.86
C ASP A 68 1.77 -2.23 -26.39
N PHE A 69 0.76 -2.89 -25.81
CA PHE A 69 0.37 -2.70 -24.43
C PHE A 69 1.41 -3.23 -23.43
N LEU A 70 1.94 -4.44 -23.64
CA LEU A 70 2.94 -5.07 -22.76
C LEU A 70 4.38 -4.96 -23.27
N ARG A 71 4.60 -4.33 -24.43
CA ARG A 71 5.91 -4.25 -25.11
C ARG A 71 6.54 -5.61 -25.42
N MET A 72 5.75 -6.68 -25.45
CA MET A 72 6.18 -8.04 -25.73
C MET A 72 5.02 -8.90 -26.23
N PRO A 73 5.27 -9.92 -27.06
CA PRO A 73 4.22 -10.82 -27.52
C PRO A 73 3.73 -11.74 -26.38
N PRO A 74 2.51 -12.31 -26.49
CA PRO A 74 1.92 -13.19 -25.47
C PRO A 74 2.84 -14.33 -25.04
N ARG A 75 3.54 -14.95 -25.99
CA ARG A 75 4.46 -16.08 -25.71
C ARG A 75 5.61 -15.68 -24.77
N THR A 76 6.19 -14.49 -24.98
CA THR A 76 7.26 -13.97 -24.12
C THR A 76 6.74 -13.66 -22.73
N PHE A 77 5.54 -13.08 -22.65
CA PHE A 77 4.89 -12.84 -21.37
C PHE A 77 4.63 -14.14 -20.60
N ASP A 78 4.13 -15.18 -21.26
CA ASP A 78 3.87 -16.48 -20.62
C ASP A 78 5.15 -17.14 -20.12
N THR A 79 6.22 -17.08 -20.92
CA THR A 79 7.55 -17.58 -20.52
C THR A 79 8.07 -16.83 -19.29
N LEU A 80 7.97 -15.50 -19.30
CA LEU A 80 8.37 -14.66 -18.17
C LEU A 80 7.52 -14.94 -16.93
N LEU A 81 6.22 -15.15 -17.12
CA LEU A 81 5.31 -15.49 -16.06
C LEU A 81 5.68 -16.81 -15.40
N GLU A 82 6.02 -17.85 -16.17
CA GLU A 82 6.44 -19.14 -15.62
C GLU A 82 7.73 -19.02 -14.79
N LEU A 83 8.72 -18.29 -15.30
CA LEU A 83 10.00 -18.06 -14.61
C LEU A 83 9.82 -17.29 -13.30
N LEU A 84 8.96 -16.25 -13.32
CA LEU A 84 8.75 -15.38 -12.16
C LEU A 84 7.69 -15.90 -11.21
N ARG A 85 6.79 -16.79 -11.64
CA ARG A 85 5.68 -17.32 -10.85
C ARG A 85 6.09 -17.73 -9.43
N PRO A 86 7.16 -18.50 -9.18
CA PRO A 86 7.54 -18.87 -7.81
C PRO A 86 7.97 -17.68 -6.95
N ALA A 87 8.67 -16.69 -7.54
CA ALA A 87 9.16 -15.53 -6.82
C ALA A 87 8.06 -14.51 -6.53
N ILE A 88 7.12 -14.35 -7.47
CA ILE A 88 6.06 -13.39 -7.30
C ILE A 88 4.91 -14.00 -6.51
N SER A 89 4.42 -15.21 -6.78
CA SER A 89 3.14 -15.73 -6.21
C SER A 89 2.98 -15.51 -4.71
N LYS A 90 1.80 -15.03 -4.31
CA LYS A 90 1.45 -14.79 -2.91
C LYS A 90 0.29 -15.69 -2.52
N GLN A 91 0.29 -16.11 -1.25
CA GLN A 91 -0.81 -16.87 -0.67
C GLN A 91 -1.97 -15.94 -0.33
N ASP A 92 -3.18 -16.51 -0.43
CA ASP A 92 -4.38 -15.86 0.06
C ASP A 92 -4.32 -15.71 1.58
N THR A 93 -5.01 -14.69 2.08
CA THR A 93 -5.13 -14.43 3.52
C THR A 93 -6.60 -14.40 3.89
N ASN A 94 -6.91 -14.58 5.18
CA ASN A 94 -8.27 -14.47 5.70
C ASN A 94 -8.93 -13.10 5.46
N TYR A 95 -8.15 -12.07 5.09
CA TYR A 95 -8.64 -10.72 4.86
C TYR A 95 -8.94 -10.41 3.40
N ARG A 96 -8.15 -10.95 2.46
CA ARG A 96 -8.34 -10.75 1.02
C ARG A 96 -7.60 -11.81 0.20
N PRO A 97 -8.10 -12.11 -1.01
CA PRO A 97 -7.34 -12.88 -1.99
C PRO A 97 -6.08 -12.12 -2.43
N ALA A 98 -5.02 -12.88 -2.68
CA ALA A 98 -3.80 -12.41 -3.29
C ALA A 98 -4.08 -11.91 -4.72
N ILE A 99 -3.27 -10.95 -5.17
CA ILE A 99 -3.28 -10.58 -6.58
C ILE A 99 -2.53 -11.69 -7.33
N SER A 100 -3.15 -12.21 -8.39
CA SER A 100 -2.57 -13.27 -9.21
C SER A 100 -1.16 -12.89 -9.69
N ALA A 101 -0.31 -13.91 -9.91
CA ALA A 101 1.01 -13.69 -10.50
C ALA A 101 0.92 -13.02 -11.88
N HIS A 102 -0.07 -13.44 -12.67
CA HIS A 102 -0.38 -12.88 -13.98
C HIS A 102 -0.64 -11.36 -13.91
N ASP A 103 -1.58 -10.95 -13.06
CA ASP A 103 -1.98 -9.54 -13.00
C ASP A 103 -0.89 -8.65 -12.41
N ARG A 104 -0.08 -9.19 -11.49
CA ARG A 104 1.07 -8.43 -10.98
C ARG A 104 2.15 -8.25 -12.02
N LEU A 105 2.44 -9.28 -12.82
CA LEU A 105 3.40 -9.16 -13.90
C LEU A 105 2.91 -8.11 -14.91
N ALA A 106 1.65 -8.21 -15.33
CA ALA A 106 1.02 -7.26 -16.24
C ALA A 106 1.06 -5.81 -15.73
N MET A 107 0.76 -5.60 -14.45
CA MET A 107 0.82 -4.27 -13.81
C MET A 107 2.24 -3.73 -13.63
N THR A 108 3.24 -4.60 -13.57
CA THR A 108 4.64 -4.20 -13.36
C THR A 108 5.32 -3.80 -14.68
N ILE A 109 4.93 -4.44 -15.79
CA ILE A 109 5.50 -4.16 -17.12
C ILE A 109 4.94 -2.86 -17.71
N ARG A 110 3.68 -2.55 -17.40
CA ARG A 110 2.96 -1.38 -17.96
C ARG A 110 3.45 -0.05 -17.40
#